data_AF-C2KY20-F1
#
_entry.id   AF-C2KY20-F1
#
_cell.length_a   1.000
_cell.length_b   1.000
_cell.length_c   1.000
_cell.angle_alpha   90.00
_cell.angle_beta   90.00
_cell.angle_gamma   90.00
#
_symmetry.space_group_name_H-M   'P 1'
#
loop_
_entity.id
_entity.type
_entity.pdbx_description
1 polymer ?
#
loop_
_entity_poly.entity_id
_entity_poly.type
_entity_poly.pdbx_seq_one_letter_code
_entity_poly.pdbx_strand_id
1 'polypeptide(L)'
;MDLVKIGKYISEKRKNLGMTQKQLAEKIGMSDKSVSKWERGICLPDVSLYFDLCSILGISINEFLAGEDIVHENIEKKSEENIISVVTDSKHRQKRLKYIICALLILSIFTTAVIATSLYRADRPMNFITPMDENSVEMQTVNLIAGPDGADAYQFTTTDQYARLKIYYSEYHQGKLLNKEPIEIDFDNMDSPKNGGIIIVPDYDHAVIKLVVWTDDGSKASVDLPLMEGVAGREYYGSIHSRIEGEPEIIYDFEDVLIAWAYDKDEITAPPLLDLLLGKTDAYSGIEYIYLFSYEFCKK
;
A
#
# COMPACT_ATOMS: atom_id res chain seq x y z
N MET A 1 53.38 45.43 19.71
CA MET A 1 53.38 46.91 19.67
C MET A 1 54.61 47.34 18.90
N ASP A 2 54.42 47.83 17.68
CA ASP A 2 55.52 48.17 16.77
C ASP A 2 55.94 49.63 16.99
N LEU A 3 57.08 49.80 17.66
CA LEU A 3 57.61 51.12 18.01
C LEU A 3 57.94 51.97 16.78
N VAL A 4 58.35 51.34 15.68
CA VAL A 4 58.68 52.03 14.43
C VAL A 4 57.41 52.53 13.76
N LYS A 5 56.35 51.71 13.75
CA LYS A 5 55.03 52.11 13.24
C LYS A 5 54.46 53.29 14.03
N ILE A 6 54.47 53.20 15.36
CA ILE A 6 54.00 54.26 16.26
C ILE A 6 54.84 55.54 16.08
N GLY A 7 56.17 55.40 16.00
CA GLY A 7 57.06 56.54 15.77
C GLY A 7 56.76 57.28 14.47
N LYS A 8 56.55 56.55 13.37
CA LYS A 8 56.13 57.14 12.09
C LYS A 8 54.80 57.86 12.22
N TYR A 9 53.82 57.24 12.88
CA TYR A 9 52.50 57.80 13.09
C TYR A 9 52.53 59.10 13.90
N ILE A 10 53.33 59.16 14.98
CA ILE A 10 53.60 60.40 15.75
C ILE A 10 54.17 61.48 14.82
N SER A 11 55.17 61.12 14.00
CA SER A 11 55.83 62.06 13.09
C SER A 11 54.86 62.60 12.04
N GLU A 12 54.01 61.74 11.48
CA GLU A 12 52.99 62.10 10.50
C GLU A 12 51.94 63.04 11.10
N LYS A 13 51.35 62.70 12.26
CA LYS A 13 50.36 63.57 12.92
C LYS A 13 50.96 64.91 13.32
N ARG A 14 52.19 64.94 13.85
CA ARG A 14 52.88 66.19 14.15
C ARG A 14 53.06 67.05 12.90
N LYS A 15 53.50 66.46 11.79
CA LYS A 15 53.70 67.17 10.51
C LYS A 15 52.39 67.67 9.93
N ASN A 16 51.31 66.91 10.03
CA ASN A 16 49.97 67.33 9.59
C ASN A 16 49.47 68.57 10.36
N LEU A 17 49.89 68.72 11.61
CA LEU A 17 49.65 69.91 12.43
C LEU A 17 50.67 71.04 12.21
N GLY A 18 51.60 70.88 11.26
CA GLY A 18 52.60 71.90 10.91
C GLY A 18 53.65 72.18 12.00
N MET A 19 53.74 71.34 13.03
CA MET A 19 54.66 71.56 14.16
C MET A 19 56.05 71.00 13.87
N THR A 20 57.11 71.64 14.36
CA THR A 20 58.47 71.09 14.42
C THR A 20 58.65 70.16 15.64
N GLN A 21 59.67 69.30 15.65
CA GLN A 21 59.97 68.43 16.81
C GLN A 21 60.21 69.25 18.09
N LYS A 22 60.86 70.42 17.96
CA LYS A 22 61.09 71.34 19.07
C LYS A 22 59.78 71.89 19.65
N GLN A 23 58.84 72.29 18.79
CA GLN A 23 57.54 72.81 19.22
C GLN A 23 56.66 71.74 19.91
N LEU A 24 56.70 70.50 19.42
CA LEU A 24 56.01 69.40 20.10
C LEU A 24 56.66 69.11 21.46
N ALA A 25 57.98 69.14 21.52
CA ALA A 25 58.73 68.92 22.75
C ALA A 25 58.43 70.02 23.80
N GLU A 26 58.37 71.28 23.39
CA GLU A 26 58.00 72.42 24.25
C GLU A 26 56.58 72.26 24.83
N LYS A 27 55.61 71.82 24.02
CA LYS A 27 54.23 71.60 24.47
C LYS A 27 54.09 70.46 25.48
N ILE A 28 54.99 69.48 25.44
CA ILE A 28 54.98 68.31 26.34
C ILE A 28 55.97 68.48 27.51
N GLY A 29 56.77 69.56 27.52
CA GLY A 29 57.79 69.80 28.55
C GLY A 29 59.02 68.90 28.43
N MET A 30 59.35 68.45 27.22
CA MET A 30 60.42 67.50 26.93
C MET A 30 61.50 68.10 26.02
N SER A 31 62.62 67.39 25.85
CA SER A 31 63.66 67.78 24.88
C SER A 31 63.27 67.36 23.46
N ASP A 32 63.66 68.16 22.47
CA ASP A 32 63.52 67.84 21.04
C ASP A 32 64.19 66.50 20.67
N LYS A 33 65.31 66.17 21.31
CA LYS A 33 66.00 64.87 21.21
C LYS A 33 65.12 63.70 21.66
N SER A 34 64.26 63.90 22.67
CA SER A 34 63.32 62.87 23.14
C SER A 34 62.27 62.57 22.08
N VAL A 35 61.65 63.62 21.51
CA VAL A 35 60.67 63.48 20.42
C VAL A 35 61.31 62.81 19.19
N SER A 36 62.55 63.18 18.85
CA SER A 36 63.30 62.54 17.75
C SER A 36 63.57 61.05 17.97
N LYS A 37 63.74 60.60 19.22
CA LYS A 37 63.87 59.17 19.53
C LYS A 37 62.53 58.44 19.38
N TRP A 38 61.43 59.06 19.80
CA TRP A 38 60.08 58.50 19.64
C TRP A 38 59.70 58.35 18.17
N GLU A 39 59.91 59.38 17.37
CA GLU A 39 59.54 59.35 15.94
C GLU A 39 60.36 58.36 15.13
N ARG A 40 61.58 58.05 15.57
CA ARG A 40 62.43 57.02 14.95
C ARG A 40 62.16 55.61 15.49
N GLY A 41 61.23 55.46 16.43
CA GLY A 41 60.90 54.18 17.05
C GLY A 41 62.00 53.62 17.96
N ILE A 42 62.93 54.47 18.44
CA ILE A 42 64.04 54.06 19.32
C ILE A 42 63.52 53.75 20.72
N CYS A 43 62.57 54.54 21.21
CA CYS A 43 61.89 54.34 22.48
C CYS A 43 60.50 54.97 22.42
N LEU A 44 59.65 54.74 23.42
CA LEU A 44 58.36 55.42 23.56
C LEU A 44 58.43 56.53 24.62
N PRO A 45 57.44 57.44 24.63
CA PRO A 45 57.21 58.28 25.79
C PRO A 45 56.92 57.42 27.03
N ASP A 46 57.05 58.02 28.22
CA ASP A 46 56.48 57.41 29.42
C ASP A 46 54.95 57.33 29.28
N VAL A 47 54.33 56.30 29.86
CA VAL A 47 52.87 56.10 29.82
C VAL A 47 52.13 57.33 30.37
N SER A 48 52.71 58.02 31.35
CA SER A 48 52.18 59.28 31.88
C SER A 48 52.04 60.37 30.81
N LEU A 49 52.88 60.36 29.77
CA LEU A 49 52.87 61.33 28.68
C LEU A 49 51.94 60.93 27.52
N TYR A 50 51.36 59.74 27.54
CA TYR A 50 50.55 59.25 26.41
C TYR A 50 49.31 60.11 26.20
N PHE A 51 48.60 60.48 27.27
CA PHE A 51 47.39 61.30 27.17
C PHE A 51 47.69 62.70 26.62
N ASP A 52 48.75 63.34 27.13
CA ASP A 52 49.15 64.68 26.68
C ASP A 52 49.59 64.66 25.21
N LEU A 53 50.40 63.66 24.82
CA LEU A 53 50.84 63.48 23.45
C LEU A 53 49.64 63.22 22.51
N CYS A 54 48.72 62.33 22.88
CA CYS A 54 47.52 62.05 22.11
C CYS A 54 46.63 63.28 21.96
N SER A 55 46.45 64.05 23.04
CA SER A 55 45.66 65.28 23.05
C SER A 55 46.28 66.36 22.15
N ILE A 56 47.60 66.51 22.13
CA ILE A 56 48.29 67.49 21.28
C ILE A 56 48.23 67.08 19.80
N LEU A 57 48.33 65.77 19.53
CA LEU A 57 48.29 65.23 18.17
C LEU A 57 46.86 65.02 17.62
N GLY A 58 45.84 65.17 18.46
CA GLY A 58 44.43 65.00 18.07
C GLY A 58 44.05 63.56 17.72
N ILE A 59 44.69 62.59 18.37
CA ILE A 59 44.44 61.15 18.18
C ILE A 59 43.97 60.50 19.48
N SER A 60 43.25 59.39 19.37
CA SER A 60 42.90 58.56 20.51
C SER A 60 44.09 57.70 20.98
N ILE A 61 44.03 57.25 22.23
CA ILE A 61 45.04 56.33 22.77
C ILE A 61 45.13 55.02 21.98
N ASN A 62 44.00 54.56 21.44
CA ASN A 62 43.95 53.32 20.65
C ASN A 62 44.66 53.50 19.31
N GLU A 63 44.46 54.63 18.64
CA GLU A 63 45.18 54.99 17.40
C GLU A 63 46.68 55.14 17.64
N PHE A 64 47.06 55.75 18.77
CA PHE A 64 48.45 55.86 19.18
C PHE A 64 49.11 54.48 19.38
N LEU A 65 48.47 53.57 20.10
CA LEU A 65 49.00 52.23 20.35
C LEU A 65 48.98 51.32 19.10
N ALA A 66 48.02 51.53 18.20
CA ALA A 66 47.92 50.83 16.91
C ALA A 66 48.92 51.38 15.87
N GLY A 67 49.33 52.65 16.01
CA GLY A 67 50.20 53.35 15.07
C GLY A 67 49.54 53.63 13.72
N GLU A 68 48.20 53.74 13.69
CA GLU A 68 47.42 54.06 12.49
C GLU A 68 46.04 54.63 12.88
N ASP A 69 45.40 55.35 11.94
CA ASP A 69 44.03 55.82 12.10
C ASP A 69 43.07 54.62 12.19
N ILE A 70 42.24 54.60 13.22
CA ILE A 70 41.22 53.58 13.40
C ILE A 70 39.93 54.16 12.84
N VAL A 71 39.73 53.97 11.54
CA VAL A 71 38.52 54.43 10.84
C VAL A 71 37.30 53.67 11.38
N HIS A 72 36.42 54.37 12.09
CA HIS A 72 35.17 53.81 12.63
C HIS A 72 34.06 53.76 11.57
N GLU A 73 34.37 53.19 10.40
CA GLU A 73 33.44 53.15 9.27
C GLU A 73 33.46 51.74 8.65
N ASN A 74 32.82 50.78 9.34
CA ASN A 74 32.50 49.45 8.78
C ASN A 74 31.48 48.63 9.61
N ILE A 75 30.71 49.25 10.50
CA ILE A 75 29.73 48.54 11.35
C ILE A 75 28.34 48.43 10.69
N GLU A 76 27.95 49.37 9.83
CA GLU A 76 26.58 49.39 9.29
C GLU A 76 26.37 48.42 8.12
N LYS A 77 27.30 48.31 7.15
CA LYS A 77 27.10 47.40 6.00
C LYS A 77 27.21 45.91 6.33
N LYS A 78 28.00 45.52 7.33
CA LYS A 78 28.25 44.10 7.65
C LYS A 78 27.24 43.51 8.66
N SER A 79 26.46 44.36 9.32
CA SER A 79 25.38 43.94 10.24
C SER A 79 24.07 43.72 9.49
N GLU A 80 23.75 44.53 8.48
CA GLU A 80 22.56 44.39 7.64
C GLU A 80 22.58 43.09 6.80
N GLU A 81 23.72 42.73 6.21
CA GLU A 81 23.86 41.47 5.44
C GLU A 81 23.73 40.21 6.32
N ASN A 82 24.23 40.25 7.56
CA ASN A 82 24.09 39.15 8.51
C ASN A 82 22.66 38.99 9.02
N ILE A 83 21.94 40.09 9.26
CA ILE A 83 20.53 40.02 9.68
C ILE A 83 19.65 39.54 8.53
N ILE A 84 19.88 40.01 7.29
CA ILE A 84 19.09 39.60 6.12
C ILE A 84 19.35 38.13 5.76
N SER A 85 20.59 37.64 5.82
CA SER A 85 20.91 36.23 5.57
C SER A 85 20.29 35.31 6.63
N VAL A 86 20.25 35.71 7.90
CA VAL A 86 19.57 34.96 8.98
C VAL A 86 18.04 34.97 8.83
N VAL A 87 17.44 36.10 8.41
CA VAL A 87 15.99 36.23 8.19
C VAL A 87 15.53 35.50 6.92
N THR A 88 16.35 35.45 5.87
CA THR A 88 16.03 34.73 4.63
C THR A 88 16.25 33.22 4.77
N ASP A 89 17.33 32.77 5.42
CA ASP A 89 17.57 31.35 5.70
C ASP A 89 16.47 30.75 6.59
N SER A 90 16.01 31.49 7.62
CA SER A 90 14.89 31.07 8.47
C SER A 90 13.56 30.92 7.69
N LYS A 91 13.26 31.82 6.73
CA LYS A 91 12.06 31.70 5.87
C LYS A 91 12.13 30.52 4.90
N HIS A 92 13.27 30.27 4.26
CA HIS A 92 13.44 29.12 3.37
C HIS A 92 13.44 27.80 4.13
N ARG A 93 14.06 27.75 5.32
CA ARG A 93 14.02 26.60 6.23
C ARG A 93 12.61 26.30 6.71
N GLN A 94 11.81 27.31 7.05
CA GLN A 94 10.39 27.13 7.40
C GLN A 94 9.56 26.58 6.23
N LYS A 95 9.77 27.08 5.00
CA LYS A 95 9.09 26.54 3.81
C LYS A 95 9.47 25.07 3.56
N ARG A 96 10.76 24.75 3.59
CA ARG A 96 11.25 23.36 3.46
C ARG A 96 10.67 22.46 4.54
N LEU A 97 10.62 22.92 5.78
CA LEU A 97 10.05 22.15 6.88
C LEU A 97 8.56 21.90 6.67
N LYS A 98 7.78 22.90 6.21
CA LYS A 98 6.37 22.71 5.84
C LYS A 98 6.20 21.70 4.71
N TYR A 99 7.04 21.75 3.67
CA TYR A 99 7.01 20.75 2.59
C TYR A 99 7.34 19.34 3.09
N ILE A 100 8.35 19.19 3.96
CA ILE A 100 8.70 17.90 4.57
C ILE A 100 7.53 17.38 5.41
N ILE A 101 6.91 18.23 6.24
CA ILE A 101 5.74 17.85 7.04
C ILE A 101 4.59 17.42 6.13
N CYS A 102 4.26 18.19 5.08
CA CYS A 102 3.22 17.81 4.13
C CYS A 102 3.53 16.46 3.44
N ALA A 103 4.78 16.24 3.03
CA ALA A 103 5.19 14.98 2.40
C ALA A 103 5.06 13.79 3.38
N LEU A 104 5.44 13.97 4.64
CA LEU A 104 5.28 12.95 5.68
C LEU A 104 3.80 12.65 5.98
N LEU A 105 2.94 13.67 5.97
CA LEU A 105 1.49 13.49 6.14
C LEU A 105 0.88 12.72 4.97
N ILE A 106 1.26 13.03 3.73
CA ILE A 106 0.79 12.30 2.54
C ILE A 106 1.25 10.84 2.60
N LEU A 107 2.51 10.60 2.97
CA LEU A 107 3.05 9.25 3.13
C LEU A 107 2.31 8.48 4.22
N SER A 108 2.01 9.12 5.35
CA SER A 108 1.21 8.55 6.44
C SER A 108 -0.20 8.17 5.99
N ILE A 109 -0.87 9.03 5.21
CA ILE A 109 -2.21 8.72 4.70
C ILE A 109 -2.14 7.52 3.74
N PHE A 110 -1.13 7.50 2.87
CA PHE A 110 -0.91 6.40 1.93
C PHE A 110 -0.69 5.07 2.65
N THR A 111 0.18 5.03 3.68
CA THR A 111 0.40 3.79 4.44
C THR A 111 -0.85 3.33 5.18
N THR A 112 -1.62 4.25 5.77
CA THR A 112 -2.91 3.89 6.41
C THR A 112 -3.91 3.35 5.40
N ALA A 113 -3.98 3.89 4.18
CA ALA A 113 -4.87 3.39 3.13
C ALA A 113 -4.46 1.98 2.66
N VAL A 114 -3.17 1.71 2.54
CA VAL A 114 -2.65 0.37 2.20
C VAL A 114 -2.99 -0.64 3.29
N ILE A 115 -2.77 -0.30 4.56
CA ILE A 115 -3.11 -1.16 5.71
C ILE A 115 -4.62 -1.40 5.77
N ALA A 116 -5.43 -0.35 5.65
CA ALA A 116 -6.89 -0.47 5.64
C ALA A 116 -7.38 -1.36 4.49
N THR A 117 -6.80 -1.22 3.29
CA THR A 117 -7.14 -2.07 2.14
C THR A 117 -6.73 -3.52 2.38
N SER A 118 -5.56 -3.76 2.98
CA SER A 118 -5.08 -5.10 3.33
C SER A 118 -5.98 -5.77 4.36
N LEU A 119 -6.38 -5.04 5.41
CA LEU A 119 -7.31 -5.53 6.42
C LEU A 119 -8.69 -5.81 5.81
N TYR A 120 -9.20 -4.89 4.99
CA TYR A 120 -10.45 -5.08 4.29
C TYR A 120 -10.44 -6.32 3.39
N ARG A 121 -9.32 -6.64 2.74
CA ARG A 121 -9.17 -7.88 1.95
C ARG A 121 -9.07 -9.14 2.82
N ALA A 122 -8.41 -9.06 3.98
CA ALA A 122 -8.26 -10.19 4.89
C ALA A 122 -9.58 -10.54 5.60
N ASP A 123 -10.41 -9.55 5.90
CA ASP A 123 -11.71 -9.72 6.57
C ASP A 123 -12.88 -9.89 5.57
N ARG A 124 -12.61 -10.06 4.26
CA ARG A 124 -13.66 -10.40 3.29
C ARG A 124 -14.24 -11.76 3.69
N PRO A 125 -15.58 -11.89 3.72
CA PRO A 125 -16.20 -13.19 3.91
C PRO A 125 -15.77 -14.11 2.75
N MET A 126 -15.28 -15.30 3.11
CA MET A 126 -14.86 -16.33 2.17
C MET A 126 -16.01 -17.30 1.99
N ASN A 127 -16.94 -16.94 1.11
CA ASN A 127 -18.06 -17.78 0.71
C ASN A 127 -17.89 -18.10 -0.77
N PHE A 128 -17.35 -19.27 -1.10
CA PHE A 128 -17.14 -19.69 -2.48
C PHE A 128 -17.32 -21.19 -2.62
N ILE A 129 -17.63 -21.61 -3.84
CA ILE A 129 -17.66 -23.01 -4.24
C ILE A 129 -16.84 -23.16 -5.52
N THR A 130 -16.01 -24.19 -5.59
CA THR A 130 -15.06 -24.36 -6.70
C THR A 130 -14.95 -25.84 -7.07
N PRO A 131 -14.76 -26.18 -8.35
CA PRO A 131 -14.39 -27.54 -8.74
C PRO A 131 -13.09 -27.96 -8.04
N MET A 132 -13.01 -29.21 -7.60
CA MET A 132 -11.76 -29.75 -7.07
C MET A 132 -10.70 -29.79 -8.16
N ASP A 133 -9.45 -29.47 -7.79
CA ASP A 133 -8.31 -29.57 -8.71
C ASP A 133 -8.15 -31.02 -9.17
N GLU A 134 -8.11 -31.24 -10.48
CA GLU A 134 -7.95 -32.55 -11.10
C GLU A 134 -6.68 -33.28 -10.65
N ASN A 135 -5.65 -32.52 -10.24
CA ASN A 135 -4.39 -33.07 -9.76
C ASN A 135 -4.38 -33.31 -8.24
N SER A 136 -5.45 -32.95 -7.52
CA SER A 136 -5.54 -33.17 -6.07
C SER A 136 -5.66 -34.65 -5.70
N VAL A 137 -5.20 -35.01 -4.50
CA VAL A 137 -5.28 -36.39 -4.00
C VAL A 137 -6.73 -36.80 -3.77
N GLU A 138 -7.55 -35.85 -3.33
CA GLU A 138 -8.99 -35.98 -3.13
C GLU A 138 -9.67 -36.35 -4.46
N MET A 139 -9.43 -35.58 -5.52
CA MET A 139 -10.02 -35.84 -6.83
C MET A 139 -9.55 -37.17 -7.44
N GLN A 140 -8.26 -37.51 -7.28
CA GLN A 140 -7.75 -38.83 -7.68
C GLN A 140 -8.47 -39.97 -6.95
N THR A 141 -8.74 -39.80 -5.65
CA THR A 141 -9.49 -40.78 -4.84
C THR A 141 -10.93 -40.90 -5.31
N VAL A 142 -11.59 -39.79 -5.60
CA VAL A 142 -12.96 -39.78 -6.15
C VAL A 142 -13.00 -40.52 -7.49
N ASN A 143 -12.08 -40.23 -8.40
CA ASN A 143 -12.02 -40.89 -9.72
C ASN A 143 -11.75 -42.40 -9.61
N LEU A 144 -10.93 -42.83 -8.64
CA LEU A 144 -10.71 -44.27 -8.39
C LEU A 144 -11.99 -44.98 -7.94
N ILE A 145 -12.85 -44.30 -7.19
CA ILE A 145 -14.13 -44.86 -6.69
C ILE A 145 -15.20 -44.81 -7.77
N ALA A 146 -15.24 -43.73 -8.56
CA ALA A 146 -16.21 -43.52 -9.63
C ALA A 146 -16.00 -44.46 -10.82
N GLY A 147 -14.75 -44.90 -11.06
CA GLY A 147 -14.43 -45.79 -12.15
C GLY A 147 -14.28 -45.06 -13.50
N PRO A 148 -14.52 -45.74 -14.64
CA PRO A 148 -14.25 -45.19 -15.97
C PRO A 148 -15.16 -44.01 -16.35
N ASP A 149 -16.31 -43.88 -15.69
CA ASP A 149 -17.31 -42.85 -15.96
C ASP A 149 -16.91 -41.47 -15.40
N GLY A 150 -15.91 -41.46 -14.52
CA GLY A 150 -15.42 -40.26 -13.86
C GLY A 150 -16.42 -39.69 -12.84
N ALA A 151 -16.07 -38.54 -12.28
CA ALA A 151 -16.93 -37.83 -11.34
C ALA A 151 -16.65 -36.34 -11.43
N ASP A 152 -17.61 -35.54 -10.97
CA ASP A 152 -17.43 -34.13 -10.74
C ASP A 152 -17.48 -33.87 -9.24
N ALA A 153 -16.42 -33.26 -8.71
CA ALA A 153 -16.32 -32.93 -7.30
C ALA A 153 -16.10 -31.44 -7.11
N TYR A 154 -16.77 -30.88 -6.11
CA TYR A 154 -16.72 -29.47 -5.73
C TYR A 154 -16.41 -29.36 -4.26
N GLN A 155 -15.68 -28.30 -3.90
CA GLN A 155 -15.44 -27.91 -2.51
C GLN A 155 -16.02 -26.54 -2.28
N PHE A 156 -16.67 -26.35 -1.14
CA PHE A 156 -17.13 -25.04 -0.70
C PHE A 156 -16.48 -24.62 0.61
N THR A 157 -16.29 -23.32 0.76
CA THR A 157 -15.88 -22.66 2.01
C THR A 157 -16.88 -21.55 2.29
N THR A 158 -17.31 -21.44 3.54
CA THR A 158 -18.23 -20.41 4.03
C THR A 158 -17.68 -19.80 5.32
N THR A 159 -17.85 -18.48 5.43
CA THR A 159 -17.58 -17.73 6.67
C THR A 159 -18.86 -17.29 7.35
N ASP A 160 -19.92 -17.02 6.57
CA ASP A 160 -21.23 -16.71 7.10
C ASP A 160 -21.99 -17.99 7.48
N GLN A 161 -22.92 -17.85 8.43
CA GLN A 161 -23.77 -18.95 8.88
C GLN A 161 -24.97 -19.14 7.95
N TYR A 162 -25.33 -20.40 7.69
CA TYR A 162 -26.49 -20.77 6.87
C TYR A 162 -27.38 -21.81 7.56
N ALA A 163 -28.67 -21.74 7.29
CA ALA A 163 -29.70 -22.60 7.85
C ALA A 163 -29.79 -23.94 7.12
N ARG A 164 -29.66 -23.91 5.79
CA ARG A 164 -29.80 -25.07 4.91
C ARG A 164 -28.83 -24.99 3.75
N LEU A 165 -28.35 -26.15 3.31
CA LEU A 165 -27.77 -26.34 1.99
C LEU A 165 -28.74 -27.15 1.14
N LYS A 166 -29.18 -26.60 0.01
CA LYS A 166 -30.04 -27.28 -0.96
C LYS A 166 -29.26 -27.57 -2.23
N ILE A 167 -29.32 -28.80 -2.71
CA ILE A 167 -28.83 -29.20 -4.03
C ILE A 167 -30.02 -29.60 -4.87
N TYR A 168 -30.29 -28.87 -5.94
CA TYR A 168 -31.39 -29.16 -6.85
C TYR A 168 -30.91 -30.09 -7.95
N TYR A 169 -31.67 -31.17 -8.17
CA TYR A 169 -31.58 -32.01 -9.35
C TYR A 169 -32.72 -31.64 -10.30
N SER A 170 -32.39 -31.08 -11.46
CA SER A 170 -33.37 -30.72 -12.50
C SER A 170 -33.20 -31.59 -13.72
N GLU A 171 -34.27 -32.28 -14.13
CA GLU A 171 -34.31 -33.12 -15.32
C GLU A 171 -35.12 -32.43 -16.42
N TYR A 172 -34.53 -32.32 -17.61
CA TYR A 172 -35.20 -31.83 -18.80
C TYR A 172 -35.20 -32.90 -19.88
N HIS A 173 -36.33 -32.99 -20.60
CA HIS A 173 -36.46 -33.81 -21.79
C HIS A 173 -36.91 -32.92 -22.95
N GLN A 174 -36.11 -32.86 -24.02
CA GLN A 174 -36.37 -32.02 -25.20
C GLN A 174 -36.69 -30.57 -24.82
N GLY A 175 -35.88 -30.00 -23.91
CA GLY A 175 -36.02 -28.63 -23.42
C GLY A 175 -37.15 -28.40 -22.41
N LYS A 176 -37.95 -29.40 -22.04
CA LYS A 176 -39.02 -29.26 -21.05
C LYS A 176 -38.58 -29.78 -19.69
N LEU A 177 -38.75 -28.98 -18.64
CA LEU A 177 -38.50 -29.39 -17.25
C LEU A 177 -39.51 -30.48 -16.85
N LEU A 178 -39.00 -31.65 -16.49
CA LEU A 178 -39.80 -32.78 -16.00
C LEU A 178 -39.77 -32.89 -14.49
N ASN A 179 -38.59 -32.73 -13.89
CA ASN A 179 -38.39 -32.84 -12.45
C ASN A 179 -37.49 -31.72 -11.95
N LYS A 180 -37.74 -31.24 -10.73
CA LYS A 180 -36.85 -30.36 -9.97
C LYS A 180 -37.06 -30.61 -8.48
N GLU A 181 -36.20 -31.42 -7.89
CA GLU A 181 -36.27 -31.77 -6.46
C GLU A 181 -34.99 -31.36 -5.72
N PRO A 182 -35.11 -30.64 -4.59
CA PRO A 182 -33.96 -30.32 -3.75
C PRO A 182 -33.65 -31.47 -2.79
N ILE A 183 -32.35 -31.78 -2.68
CA ILE A 183 -31.78 -32.50 -1.55
C ILE A 183 -31.34 -31.46 -0.53
N GLU A 184 -32.02 -31.45 0.62
CA GLU A 184 -31.79 -30.46 1.68
C GLU A 184 -30.98 -31.06 2.83
N ILE A 185 -30.02 -30.29 3.32
CA ILE A 185 -29.27 -30.58 4.55
C ILE A 185 -29.54 -29.44 5.52
N ASP A 186 -30.23 -29.76 6.61
CA ASP A 186 -30.66 -28.81 7.63
C ASP A 186 -29.60 -28.61 8.72
N PHE A 187 -29.30 -27.33 9.00
CA PHE A 187 -28.41 -26.85 10.05
C PHE A 187 -29.13 -25.85 11.00
N ASP A 188 -30.46 -25.76 10.96
CA ASP A 188 -31.24 -24.76 11.73
C ASP A 188 -30.96 -24.75 13.24
N ASN A 189 -30.63 -25.92 13.83
CA ASN A 189 -30.42 -26.08 15.28
C ASN A 189 -28.94 -26.18 15.70
N MET A 190 -27.99 -26.03 14.77
CA MET A 190 -26.54 -26.22 15.01
C MET A 190 -25.73 -25.19 14.23
N ASP A 191 -24.47 -24.96 14.57
CA ASP A 191 -23.62 -24.09 13.74
C ASP A 191 -23.38 -24.74 12.37
N SER A 192 -23.50 -23.96 11.30
CA SER A 192 -23.32 -24.48 9.95
C SER A 192 -21.83 -24.75 9.69
N PRO A 193 -21.50 -25.85 9.00
CA PRO A 193 -20.13 -26.21 8.72
C PRO A 193 -19.49 -25.20 7.77
N LYS A 194 -18.21 -24.91 8.01
CA LYS A 194 -17.47 -23.92 7.21
C LYS A 194 -17.01 -24.51 5.90
N ASN A 195 -16.61 -25.78 5.91
CA ASN A 195 -16.10 -26.45 4.73
C ASN A 195 -16.94 -27.69 4.42
N GLY A 196 -17.05 -28.01 3.14
CA GLY A 196 -17.65 -29.24 2.70
C GLY A 196 -17.39 -29.48 1.22
N GLY A 197 -17.95 -30.56 0.71
CA GLY A 197 -17.84 -30.89 -0.69
C GLY A 197 -19.06 -31.62 -1.23
N ILE A 198 -19.19 -31.56 -2.54
CA ILE A 198 -20.27 -32.15 -3.31
C ILE A 198 -19.61 -33.02 -4.38
N ILE A 199 -20.02 -34.27 -4.48
CA ILE A 199 -19.54 -35.22 -5.48
C ILE A 199 -20.74 -35.72 -6.26
N ILE A 200 -20.64 -35.67 -7.58
CA ILE A 200 -21.67 -36.09 -8.52
C ILE A 200 -21.04 -37.15 -9.42
N VAL A 201 -21.52 -38.39 -9.30
CA VAL A 201 -20.96 -39.54 -10.02
C VAL A 201 -22.03 -40.14 -10.91
N PRO A 202 -21.88 -40.07 -12.25
CA PRO A 202 -22.74 -40.83 -13.15
C PRO A 202 -22.34 -42.31 -13.07
N ASP A 203 -23.33 -43.18 -12.90
CA ASP A 203 -23.19 -44.64 -12.96
C ASP A 203 -24.07 -45.13 -14.12
N TYR A 204 -23.47 -45.23 -15.30
CA TYR A 204 -24.21 -45.58 -16.52
C TYR A 204 -24.68 -47.04 -16.50
N ASP A 205 -23.95 -47.92 -15.82
CA ASP A 205 -24.31 -49.33 -15.67
C ASP A 205 -25.62 -49.47 -14.89
N HIS A 206 -25.78 -48.72 -13.80
CA HIS A 206 -26.96 -48.79 -12.94
C HIS A 206 -28.05 -47.77 -13.26
N ALA A 207 -27.88 -46.91 -14.26
CA ALA A 207 -28.86 -45.86 -14.60
C ALA A 207 -29.08 -44.83 -13.47
N VAL A 208 -28.03 -44.52 -12.70
CA VAL A 208 -28.16 -43.58 -11.58
C VAL A 208 -27.07 -42.53 -11.58
N ILE A 209 -27.36 -41.37 -11.01
CA ILE A 209 -26.39 -40.37 -10.60
C ILE A 209 -26.30 -40.40 -9.09
N LYS A 210 -25.14 -40.79 -8.57
CA LYS A 210 -24.89 -40.74 -7.13
C LYS A 210 -24.45 -39.34 -6.74
N LEU A 211 -25.28 -38.65 -5.99
CA LEU A 211 -24.95 -37.38 -5.35
C LEU A 211 -24.50 -37.64 -3.92
N VAL A 212 -23.33 -37.15 -3.55
CA VAL A 212 -22.79 -37.19 -2.19
C VAL A 212 -22.44 -35.78 -1.76
N VAL A 213 -22.96 -35.36 -0.60
CA VAL A 213 -22.56 -34.11 0.05
C VAL A 213 -21.95 -34.45 1.41
N TRP A 214 -20.83 -33.83 1.73
CA TRP A 214 -20.14 -34.01 3.00
C TRP A 214 -19.68 -32.67 3.56
N THR A 215 -19.54 -32.59 4.88
CA THR A 215 -19.13 -31.38 5.59
C THR A 215 -18.08 -31.69 6.65
N ASP A 216 -17.30 -30.68 7.05
CA ASP A 216 -16.20 -30.82 8.00
C ASP A 216 -16.63 -31.13 9.43
N ASP A 217 -17.89 -30.87 9.78
CA ASP A 217 -18.55 -31.30 11.02
C ASP A 217 -18.95 -32.79 11.02
N GLY A 218 -18.73 -33.50 9.91
CA GLY A 218 -19.04 -34.91 9.74
C GLY A 218 -20.44 -35.20 9.20
N SER A 219 -21.26 -34.18 8.90
CA SER A 219 -22.56 -34.40 8.25
C SER A 219 -22.35 -34.93 6.83
N LYS A 220 -23.23 -35.86 6.43
CA LYS A 220 -23.19 -36.49 5.11
C LYS A 220 -24.59 -36.78 4.62
N ALA A 221 -24.87 -36.39 3.37
CA ALA A 221 -26.04 -36.81 2.63
C ALA A 221 -25.60 -37.58 1.37
N SER A 222 -26.36 -38.61 1.01
CA SER A 222 -26.12 -39.37 -0.21
C SER A 222 -27.46 -39.79 -0.79
N VAL A 223 -27.65 -39.57 -2.09
CA VAL A 223 -28.85 -40.00 -2.81
C VAL A 223 -28.46 -40.54 -4.17
N ASP A 224 -29.18 -41.56 -4.62
CA ASP A 224 -29.10 -42.05 -5.99
C ASP A 224 -30.28 -41.45 -6.76
N LEU A 225 -29.96 -40.69 -7.82
CA LEU A 225 -30.91 -39.99 -8.68
C LEU A 225 -31.04 -40.74 -10.01
N PRO A 226 -32.19 -40.72 -10.69
CA PRO A 226 -32.34 -41.43 -11.96
C PRO A 226 -31.45 -40.82 -13.06
N LEU A 227 -30.88 -41.67 -13.90
CA LEU A 227 -30.13 -41.32 -15.11
C LEU A 227 -30.68 -42.10 -16.30
N MET A 228 -31.48 -41.44 -17.12
CA MET A 228 -32.12 -42.05 -18.30
C MET A 228 -32.82 -43.37 -17.95
N GLU A 229 -33.51 -43.40 -16.81
CA GLU A 229 -34.15 -44.61 -16.30
C GLU A 229 -35.21 -45.11 -17.29
N GLY A 230 -35.14 -46.39 -17.67
CA GLY A 230 -36.06 -46.99 -18.64
C GLY A 230 -35.81 -46.61 -20.10
N VAL A 231 -34.75 -45.87 -20.42
CA VAL A 231 -34.38 -45.52 -21.80
C VAL A 231 -33.63 -46.68 -22.45
N ALA A 232 -34.20 -47.25 -23.51
CA ALA A 232 -33.56 -48.30 -24.29
C ALA A 232 -32.43 -47.74 -25.18
N GLY A 233 -31.29 -48.43 -25.25
CA GLY A 233 -30.17 -48.02 -26.09
C GLY A 233 -29.40 -46.81 -25.56
N ARG A 234 -29.41 -46.59 -24.23
CA ARG A 234 -28.67 -45.50 -23.55
C ARG A 234 -27.17 -45.50 -23.86
N GLU A 235 -26.60 -46.66 -24.17
CA GLU A 235 -25.21 -46.84 -24.57
C GLU A 235 -24.84 -46.15 -25.91
N TYR A 236 -25.84 -45.71 -26.67
CA TYR A 236 -25.65 -44.98 -27.93
C TYR A 236 -25.73 -43.46 -27.79
N TYR A 237 -25.93 -42.95 -26.58
CA TYR A 237 -25.96 -41.51 -26.33
C TYR A 237 -24.54 -41.01 -26.10
N GLY A 238 -24.17 -39.95 -26.82
CA GLY A 238 -23.05 -39.11 -26.44
C GLY A 238 -23.41 -38.28 -25.21
N SER A 239 -22.41 -37.93 -24.40
CA SER A 239 -22.57 -36.98 -23.30
C SER A 239 -21.63 -35.80 -23.47
N ILE A 240 -22.13 -34.61 -23.15
CA ILE A 240 -21.30 -33.42 -22.97
C ILE A 240 -21.69 -32.74 -21.67
N HIS A 241 -20.70 -32.24 -20.95
CA HIS A 241 -20.92 -31.55 -19.69
C HIS A 241 -20.37 -30.12 -19.73
N SER A 242 -21.05 -29.23 -19.02
CA SER A 242 -20.57 -27.89 -18.71
C SER A 242 -20.63 -27.71 -17.21
N ARG A 243 -19.56 -27.20 -16.60
CA ARG A 243 -19.48 -26.97 -15.16
C ARG A 243 -18.98 -25.56 -14.85
N ILE A 244 -19.19 -25.12 -13.62
CA ILE A 244 -18.60 -23.88 -13.13
C ILE A 244 -17.07 -23.92 -13.19
N GLU A 245 -16.45 -22.76 -13.36
CA GLU A 245 -15.00 -22.59 -13.40
C GLU A 245 -14.56 -21.52 -12.38
N GLY A 246 -13.33 -21.64 -11.90
CA GLY A 246 -12.75 -20.69 -10.94
C GLY A 246 -13.33 -20.83 -9.53
N GLU A 247 -13.49 -19.70 -8.85
CA GLU A 247 -13.98 -19.61 -7.46
C GLU A 247 -15.17 -18.64 -7.39
N PRO A 248 -16.35 -19.01 -7.94
CA PRO A 248 -17.55 -18.18 -7.82
C PRO A 248 -17.94 -17.93 -6.35
N GLU A 249 -18.35 -16.69 -6.07
CA GLU A 249 -18.85 -16.29 -4.76
C GLU A 249 -20.25 -16.89 -4.52
N ILE A 250 -20.45 -17.49 -3.35
CA ILE A 250 -21.76 -17.98 -2.92
C ILE A 250 -22.63 -16.79 -2.55
N ILE A 251 -23.74 -16.63 -3.28
CA ILE A 251 -24.79 -15.67 -2.96
C ILE A 251 -25.87 -16.41 -2.18
N TYR A 252 -26.05 -16.06 -0.90
CA TYR A 252 -27.08 -16.67 -0.05
C TYR A 252 -28.49 -16.35 -0.54
N ASP A 253 -29.41 -17.29 -0.32
CA ASP A 253 -30.83 -17.24 -0.74
C ASP A 253 -31.02 -17.06 -2.26
N PHE A 254 -30.02 -17.51 -3.03
CA PHE A 254 -30.02 -17.50 -4.48
C PHE A 254 -29.56 -18.87 -5.00
N GLU A 255 -30.29 -19.41 -5.98
CA GLU A 255 -29.93 -20.66 -6.64
C GLU A 255 -28.93 -20.39 -7.76
N ASP A 256 -27.79 -21.09 -7.75
CA ASP A 256 -26.76 -20.99 -8.77
C ASP A 256 -26.32 -22.39 -9.25
N VAL A 257 -25.68 -22.48 -10.42
CA VAL A 257 -25.41 -23.76 -11.09
C VAL A 257 -24.09 -24.37 -10.63
N LEU A 258 -24.02 -25.70 -10.56
CA LEU A 258 -22.76 -26.46 -10.47
C LEU A 258 -22.36 -27.01 -11.84
N ILE A 259 -23.25 -27.80 -12.42
CA ILE A 259 -22.97 -28.60 -13.62
C ILE A 259 -24.25 -28.94 -14.37
N ALA A 260 -24.13 -29.03 -15.68
CA ALA A 260 -25.15 -29.60 -16.55
C ALA A 260 -24.55 -30.71 -17.41
N TRP A 261 -25.26 -31.82 -17.51
CA TRP A 261 -24.99 -32.92 -18.43
C TRP A 261 -26.07 -32.97 -19.50
N ALA A 262 -25.66 -32.96 -20.76
CA ALA A 262 -26.54 -33.10 -21.91
C ALA A 262 -26.26 -34.42 -22.62
N TYR A 263 -27.32 -35.16 -22.93
CA TYR A 263 -27.28 -36.46 -23.60
C TYR A 263 -28.11 -36.43 -24.87
N ASP A 264 -27.51 -36.88 -25.97
CA ASP A 264 -28.14 -36.97 -27.29
C ASP A 264 -27.47 -38.09 -28.12
N LYS A 265 -28.13 -38.53 -29.19
CA LYS A 265 -27.59 -39.50 -30.15
C LYS A 265 -26.76 -38.83 -31.25
N ASP A 266 -26.97 -37.55 -31.52
CA ASP A 266 -26.29 -36.78 -32.56
C ASP A 266 -25.16 -35.89 -32.00
N GLU A 267 -24.49 -35.08 -32.83
CA GLU A 267 -23.47 -34.12 -32.36
C GLU A 267 -24.07 -33.08 -31.41
N ILE A 268 -23.49 -32.97 -30.21
CA ILE A 268 -24.03 -32.17 -29.10
C ILE A 268 -23.16 -30.94 -28.86
N THR A 269 -23.79 -29.77 -28.73
CA THR A 269 -23.16 -28.58 -28.15
C THR A 269 -23.64 -28.42 -26.72
N ALA A 270 -22.71 -28.20 -25.78
CA ALA A 270 -23.08 -28.00 -24.38
C ALA A 270 -23.93 -26.72 -24.23
N PRO A 271 -25.10 -26.80 -23.58
CA PRO A 271 -25.88 -25.61 -23.26
C PRO A 271 -25.14 -24.73 -22.24
N PRO A 272 -25.06 -23.40 -22.46
CA PRO A 272 -24.63 -22.45 -21.44
C PRO A 272 -25.40 -22.62 -20.12
N LEU A 273 -24.67 -22.76 -19.01
CA LEU A 273 -25.26 -22.96 -17.68
C LEU A 273 -26.24 -21.85 -17.29
N LEU A 274 -25.93 -20.60 -17.66
CA LEU A 274 -26.79 -19.45 -17.36
C LEU A 274 -28.15 -19.54 -18.06
N ASP A 275 -28.21 -20.07 -19.28
CA ASP A 275 -29.48 -20.20 -20.00
C ASP A 275 -30.36 -21.30 -19.37
N LEU A 276 -29.74 -22.39 -18.91
CA LEU A 276 -30.41 -23.45 -18.16
C LEU A 276 -30.95 -22.94 -16.82
N LEU A 277 -30.16 -22.17 -16.06
CA LEU A 277 -30.58 -21.58 -14.78
C LEU A 277 -31.79 -20.65 -14.95
N LEU A 278 -31.80 -19.86 -16.02
CA LEU A 278 -32.90 -18.93 -16.34
C LEU A 278 -34.11 -19.62 -16.98
N GLY A 279 -34.08 -20.95 -17.15
CA GLY A 279 -35.15 -21.72 -17.80
C GLY A 279 -35.33 -21.39 -19.29
N LYS A 280 -34.31 -20.84 -19.94
CA LYS A 280 -34.32 -20.53 -21.39
C LYS A 280 -33.97 -21.77 -22.19
N THR A 281 -34.74 -22.83 -22.00
CA THR A 281 -34.43 -24.16 -22.52
C THR A 281 -35.01 -24.45 -23.90
N ASP A 282 -35.84 -23.55 -24.43
CA ASP A 282 -36.45 -23.66 -25.77
C ASP A 282 -35.40 -23.82 -26.89
N ALA A 283 -34.23 -23.17 -26.73
CA ALA A 283 -33.13 -23.27 -27.70
C ALA A 283 -32.45 -24.65 -27.71
N TYR A 284 -32.69 -25.47 -26.70
CA TYR A 284 -32.11 -26.81 -26.53
C TYR A 284 -33.15 -27.92 -26.67
N SER A 285 -34.30 -27.64 -27.31
CA SER A 285 -35.31 -28.67 -27.58
C SER A 285 -34.81 -29.81 -28.46
N GLY A 286 -33.70 -29.58 -29.18
CA GLY A 286 -33.02 -30.60 -29.97
C GLY A 286 -32.22 -31.59 -29.12
N ILE A 287 -31.88 -31.25 -27.87
CA ILE A 287 -31.16 -32.15 -26.95
C ILE A 287 -32.18 -33.07 -26.28
N GLU A 288 -31.98 -34.39 -26.38
CA GLU A 288 -32.90 -35.36 -25.80
C GLU A 288 -33.00 -35.23 -24.27
N TYR A 289 -31.91 -35.32 -23.51
CA TYR A 289 -31.93 -35.21 -22.04
C TYR A 289 -30.93 -34.19 -21.52
N ILE A 290 -31.32 -33.40 -20.52
CA ILE A 290 -30.42 -32.53 -19.77
C ILE A 290 -30.64 -32.74 -18.27
N TYR A 291 -29.55 -32.99 -17.53
CA TYR A 291 -29.54 -33.07 -16.08
C TYR A 291 -28.73 -31.90 -15.53
N LEU A 292 -29.38 -31.02 -14.79
CA LEU A 292 -28.78 -29.82 -14.20
C LEU A 292 -28.73 -29.96 -12.69
N PHE A 293 -27.54 -29.77 -12.13
CA PHE A 293 -27.31 -29.64 -10.70
C PHE A 293 -27.06 -28.17 -10.37
N SER A 294 -27.88 -27.62 -9.48
CA SER A 294 -27.74 -26.29 -8.91
C SER A 294 -27.75 -26.35 -7.39
N TYR A 295 -27.29 -25.30 -6.73
CA TYR A 295 -27.14 -25.21 -5.29
C TYR A 295 -27.70 -23.91 -4.75
N GLU A 296 -28.12 -23.92 -3.48
CA GLU A 296 -28.56 -22.74 -2.74
C GLU A 296 -28.14 -22.89 -1.28
N PHE A 297 -27.46 -21.87 -0.75
CA PHE A 297 -27.21 -21.73 0.68
C PHE A 297 -28.27 -20.79 1.26
N CYS A 298 -29.20 -21.33 2.06
CA CYS A 298 -30.25 -20.52 2.68
C CYS A 298 -29.71 -19.91 3.98
N LYS A 299 -29.86 -18.60 4.15
CA LYS A 299 -29.30 -17.89 5.31
C LYS A 299 -30.03 -18.25 6.62
N LYS A 300 -29.31 -18.15 7.74
CA LYS A 300 -29.92 -18.13 9.09
C LYS A 300 -30.59 -16.80 9.41
#